data_AF-A0A1J7HFU7-F1
#
_entry.id   AF-A0A1J7HFU7-F1
#
_cell.length_a   1.000
_cell.length_b   1.000
_cell.length_c   1.000
_cell.angle_alpha   90.00
_cell.angle_beta   90.00
_cell.angle_gamma   90.00
#
_symmetry.space_group_name_H-M   'P 1'
#
loop_
_entity.id
_entity.type
_entity.pdbx_description
1 polymer ?
#
loop_
_entity_poly.entity_id
_entity_poly.type
_entity_poly.pdbx_seq_one_letter_code
_entity_poly.pdbx_strand_id
1 'polypeptide(L)'
;MRGCTLPPSSLLLHFHSGFNATNSFSFHIPIASILHSPKSKAFSTSLFAQKPLFSSSSSASSLSPQQQDGDDDEENFQVLTAMKTSYNDILIVDTPKSRMLLLDSSYNVHSVLYKEQKWTDSYWDEFASLPAIVPKGPIAILGLGGGTAAHLMLDLWPSLQLEGWEIDQILIDKARDYFGLSDLEKATEEGGILNVHIGDVFIPSENLHGKYAGIVVDLFSDGKVLPQLQEISTWLKLRERLMPNGRFMVNCGGIDGGSSVIDARNDPELLTSDETWFLNPALKALSKAFPGQVNWKRMPKKSGENFMALTGPMPDMESWSASVPYPLSTNVKDWRPCGPVSAV
;
A
#
# COMPACT_ATOMS: atom_id res chain seq x y z
N MET A 1 -10.19 9.61 -1.69
CA MET A 1 -9.29 9.48 -0.53
C MET A 1 -9.72 10.37 0.62
N ARG A 2 -9.85 9.81 1.83
CA ARG A 2 -9.42 10.53 3.03
C ARG A 2 -8.18 9.80 3.49
N GLY A 3 -7.03 10.16 2.92
CA GLY A 3 -5.75 9.89 3.59
C GLY A 3 -5.81 10.52 4.96
N CYS A 4 -5.08 9.97 5.93
CA CYS A 4 -4.88 10.65 7.21
C CYS A 4 -4.14 11.96 6.94
N THR A 5 -4.89 13.02 6.66
CA THR A 5 -4.38 14.38 6.61
C THR A 5 -4.11 14.81 8.04
N LEU A 6 -2.86 15.18 8.35
CA LEU A 6 -2.56 15.94 9.56
C LEU A 6 -3.40 17.24 9.54
N PRO A 7 -3.97 17.68 10.67
CA PRO A 7 -4.84 18.85 10.70
C PRO A 7 -4.11 20.11 10.19
N PRO A 8 -4.74 20.95 9.35
CA PRO A 8 -4.14 22.16 8.81
C PRO A 8 -4.18 23.28 9.86
N SER A 9 -3.36 23.16 10.91
CA SER A 9 -3.11 24.26 11.84
C SER A 9 -1.81 24.04 12.62
N SER A 10 -0.67 24.03 11.91
CA SER A 10 0.64 24.41 12.48
C SER A 10 1.79 24.51 11.46
N LEU A 11 1.70 23.93 10.26
CA LEU A 11 2.75 24.07 9.24
C LEU A 11 2.59 25.33 8.37
N LEU A 12 2.93 26.49 8.93
CA LEU A 12 3.33 27.66 8.15
C LEU A 12 4.85 27.61 7.99
N LEU A 13 5.33 26.86 6.99
CA LEU A 13 6.73 26.91 6.57
C LEU A 13 6.91 28.06 5.57
N HIS A 14 7.33 29.23 6.05
CA HIS A 14 7.88 30.26 5.18
C HIS A 14 9.29 29.86 4.75
N PHE A 15 9.44 29.37 3.52
CA PHE A 15 10.75 29.14 2.92
C PHE A 15 11.37 30.48 2.49
N HIS A 16 12.31 31.00 3.27
CA HIS A 16 13.30 31.94 2.77
C HIS A 16 14.49 31.17 2.18
N SER A 17 14.86 31.55 0.97
CA SER A 17 15.94 30.97 0.19
C SER A 17 17.29 31.12 0.91
N GLY A 18 17.88 29.97 1.21
CA GLY A 18 19.30 29.82 1.52
C GLY A 18 19.55 29.42 2.96
N PHE A 19 19.85 28.14 3.21
CA PHE A 19 20.65 27.75 4.37
C PHE A 19 21.45 26.48 4.11
N ASN A 20 22.73 26.57 4.49
CA ASN A 20 23.71 25.48 4.55
C ASN A 20 23.39 24.49 5.67
N ALA A 21 24.03 23.32 5.57
CA ALA A 21 23.92 22.15 6.41
C ALA A 21 24.02 22.40 7.93
N THR A 22 23.50 21.41 8.66
CA THR A 22 23.53 21.16 10.12
C THR A 22 22.64 22.07 10.96
N ASN A 23 21.37 21.67 11.14
CA ASN A 23 20.64 21.83 12.39
C ASN A 23 19.52 20.78 12.45
N SER A 24 19.57 19.93 13.49
CA SER A 24 18.48 19.02 13.83
C SER A 24 17.39 19.83 14.52
N PHE A 25 16.21 19.92 13.93
CA PHE A 25 15.04 20.52 14.57
C PHE A 25 14.09 19.42 15.03
N SER A 26 13.81 19.36 16.33
CA SER A 26 12.73 18.55 16.90
C SER A 26 11.44 19.37 16.88
N PHE A 27 10.35 18.79 16.38
CA PHE A 27 9.02 19.41 16.43
C PHE A 27 8.00 18.42 16.97
N HIS A 28 6.99 18.93 17.67
CA HIS A 28 5.90 18.15 18.27
C HIS A 28 4.66 18.20 17.37
N ILE A 29 4.11 17.03 17.04
CA ILE A 29 2.82 16.87 16.37
C ILE A 29 2.09 15.69 17.03
N PRO A 30 0.86 15.87 17.54
CA PRO A 30 0.09 14.75 18.08
C PRO A 30 -0.46 13.89 16.92
N ILE A 31 0.01 12.66 16.80
CA ILE A 31 -0.50 11.68 15.82
C ILE A 31 -1.35 10.65 16.56
N ALA A 32 -2.65 10.91 16.68
CA ALA A 32 -3.59 9.88 17.07
C ALA A 32 -3.89 8.98 15.86
N SER A 33 -3.89 7.66 16.09
CA SER A 33 -4.41 6.57 15.26
C SER A 33 -3.52 5.95 14.16
N ILE A 34 -2.32 5.52 14.53
CA ILE A 34 -1.68 4.33 13.91
C ILE A 34 -0.94 3.60 15.03
N LEU A 35 -1.56 2.67 15.74
CA LEU A 35 -0.89 1.66 16.58
C LEU A 35 -1.93 0.87 17.37
N HIS A 36 -2.28 -0.34 16.93
CA HIS A 36 -2.75 -1.40 17.82
C HIS A 36 -2.22 -2.73 17.25
N SER A 37 -1.20 -3.30 17.88
CA SER A 37 -0.82 -4.70 17.66
C SER A 37 -1.64 -5.61 18.60
N PRO A 38 -1.97 -6.85 18.22
CA PRO A 38 -2.70 -7.75 19.10
C PRO A 38 -1.75 -8.39 20.12
N LYS A 39 -2.02 -8.17 21.42
CA LYS A 39 -1.45 -8.97 22.52
C LYS A 39 -2.09 -10.37 22.49
N SER A 40 -1.28 -11.41 22.34
CA SER A 40 -1.69 -12.80 22.57
C SER A 40 -1.99 -13.01 24.06
N LYS A 41 -3.20 -13.47 24.39
CA LYS A 41 -3.59 -13.82 25.77
C LYS A 41 -3.48 -15.33 25.97
N ALA A 42 -2.52 -15.73 26.79
CA ALA A 42 -2.50 -17.06 27.40
C ALA A 42 -3.66 -17.19 28.40
N PHE A 43 -4.38 -18.31 28.35
CA PHE A 43 -5.43 -18.66 29.29
C PHE A 43 -4.82 -19.14 30.62
N SER A 44 -5.33 -18.61 31.73
CA SER A 44 -5.25 -19.25 33.04
C SER A 44 -6.59 -19.14 33.76
N THR A 45 -7.05 -20.26 34.30
CA THR A 45 -8.36 -20.50 34.88
C THR A 45 -8.31 -20.60 36.40
N SER A 46 -9.21 -19.91 37.11
CA SER A 46 -9.88 -20.36 38.35
C SER A 46 -10.99 -19.35 38.71
N LEU A 47 -12.29 -19.67 38.73
CA LEU A 47 -13.10 -20.52 39.62
C LEU A 47 -13.53 -19.88 40.97
N PHE A 48 -14.87 -19.82 41.14
CA PHE A 48 -15.73 -19.61 42.34
C PHE A 48 -15.72 -18.24 43.06
N ALA A 49 -16.80 -17.74 43.69
CA ALA A 49 -18.27 -17.86 43.61
C ALA A 49 -18.92 -16.93 44.68
N GLN A 50 -20.24 -16.73 44.56
CA GLN A 50 -21.24 -16.36 45.60
C GLN A 50 -21.54 -14.87 45.93
N LYS A 51 -22.84 -14.53 45.73
CA LYS A 51 -23.69 -13.47 46.33
C LYS A 51 -24.18 -13.93 47.74
N PRO A 52 -24.94 -13.18 48.60
CA PRO A 52 -25.87 -12.04 48.31
C PRO A 52 -26.15 -10.94 49.40
N LEU A 53 -27.00 -9.96 49.02
CA LEU A 53 -28.01 -9.14 49.76
C LEU A 53 -27.63 -8.19 50.94
N PHE A 54 -27.88 -6.86 50.82
CA PHE A 54 -29.00 -6.10 51.46
C PHE A 54 -28.96 -4.56 51.25
N SER A 55 -30.18 -3.98 51.18
CA SER A 55 -30.71 -2.63 51.48
C SER A 55 -30.06 -1.32 51.00
N SER A 56 -30.84 -0.64 50.14
CA SER A 56 -31.15 0.79 50.06
C SER A 56 -30.62 1.76 51.14
N SER A 57 -29.98 2.84 50.71
CA SER A 57 -30.57 4.19 50.75
C SER A 57 -29.65 5.23 50.10
N SER A 58 -30.31 6.20 49.49
CA SER A 58 -29.84 7.27 48.62
C SER A 58 -28.96 8.33 49.29
N SER A 59 -27.83 8.72 48.68
CA SER A 59 -27.41 10.12 48.59
C SER A 59 -26.33 10.35 47.53
N ALA A 60 -26.57 11.35 46.67
CA ALA A 60 -25.60 12.22 45.98
C ALA A 60 -24.47 11.57 45.15
N SER A 61 -24.77 11.43 43.86
CA SER A 61 -23.80 11.29 42.77
C SER A 61 -22.88 12.51 42.65
N SER A 62 -21.59 12.32 42.95
CA SER A 62 -20.49 13.12 42.39
C SER A 62 -19.46 12.14 41.83
N LEU A 63 -19.71 11.66 40.61
CA LEU A 63 -18.76 10.89 39.84
C LEU A 63 -17.78 11.88 39.21
N SER A 64 -16.61 12.01 39.81
CA SER A 64 -15.41 12.51 39.15
C SER A 64 -15.19 11.67 37.88
N PRO A 65 -15.02 12.27 36.69
CA PRO A 65 -14.53 11.51 35.56
C PRO A 65 -13.14 11.01 35.91
N GLN A 66 -12.99 9.69 36.04
CA GLN A 66 -11.69 9.05 35.92
C GLN A 66 -11.15 9.46 34.55
N GLN A 67 -10.18 10.37 34.55
CA GLN A 67 -9.32 10.59 33.41
C GLN A 67 -8.68 9.24 33.10
N GLN A 68 -9.16 8.59 32.04
CA GLN A 68 -8.34 7.65 31.32
C GLN A 68 -7.20 8.48 30.75
N ASP A 69 -6.07 8.50 31.45
CA ASP A 69 -4.79 8.83 30.86
C ASP A 69 -4.62 7.84 29.70
N GLY A 70 -5.01 8.30 28.51
CA GLY A 70 -4.48 7.75 27.28
C GLY A 70 -2.99 8.03 27.34
N ASP A 71 -2.21 6.96 27.38
CA ASP A 71 -0.78 6.99 27.11
C ASP A 71 -0.64 7.46 25.65
N ASP A 72 -0.70 8.78 25.44
CA ASP A 72 -0.20 9.43 24.25
C ASP A 72 1.33 9.23 24.32
N ASP A 73 1.77 8.04 23.94
CA ASP A 73 3.16 7.76 23.59
C ASP A 73 3.50 8.73 22.43
N GLU A 74 3.94 9.95 22.77
CA GLU A 74 4.50 10.90 21.81
C GLU A 74 5.71 10.24 21.17
N GLU A 75 5.50 9.58 20.02
CA GLU A 75 6.59 9.03 19.25
C GLU A 75 7.43 10.17 18.70
N ASN A 76 8.62 10.35 19.29
CA ASN A 76 9.63 11.22 18.74
C ASN A 76 9.84 10.90 17.26
N PHE A 77 9.65 11.88 16.39
CA PHE A 77 9.96 11.74 14.97
C PHE A 77 11.08 12.70 14.57
N GLN A 78 11.82 12.32 13.53
CA GLN A 78 12.85 13.14 12.92
C GLN A 78 12.60 13.25 11.42
N VAL A 79 12.66 14.47 10.89
CA VAL A 79 12.71 14.68 9.44
C VAL A 79 14.14 14.44 8.96
N LEU A 80 14.33 13.41 8.14
CA LEU A 80 15.63 13.06 7.57
C LEU A 80 15.93 13.86 6.30
N THR A 81 14.91 14.11 5.48
CA THR A 81 15.02 14.94 4.30
C THR A 81 13.67 15.55 3.92
N ALA A 82 13.70 16.75 3.36
CA ALA A 82 12.56 17.42 2.75
C ALA A 82 13.08 18.19 1.53
N MET A 83 12.63 17.81 0.34
CA MET A 83 13.10 18.43 -0.90
C MET A 83 12.10 18.28 -2.04
N LYS A 84 12.25 19.10 -3.07
CA LYS A 84 11.41 19.07 -4.27
C LYS A 84 12.23 18.64 -5.48
N THR A 85 11.66 17.74 -6.28
CA THR A 85 12.20 17.30 -7.57
C THR A 85 11.27 17.77 -8.70
N SER A 86 11.58 17.40 -9.94
CA SER A 86 10.67 17.62 -11.08
C SER A 86 9.40 16.77 -11.01
N TYR A 87 9.39 15.72 -10.19
CA TYR A 87 8.31 14.74 -10.12
C TYR A 87 7.59 14.77 -8.77
N ASN A 88 8.30 15.03 -7.66
CA ASN A 88 7.77 14.85 -6.32
C ASN A 88 8.18 15.97 -5.35
N ASP A 89 7.34 16.21 -4.35
CA ASP A 89 7.77 16.76 -3.06
C ASP A 89 8.13 15.58 -2.16
N ILE A 90 9.42 15.37 -1.90
CA ILE A 90 9.95 14.24 -1.12
C ILE A 90 10.10 14.65 0.35
N LEU A 91 9.46 13.92 1.25
CA LEU A 91 9.63 14.04 2.69
C LEU A 91 9.91 12.64 3.29
N ILE A 92 11.00 12.51 4.04
CA ILE A 92 11.31 11.27 4.78
C ILE A 92 11.28 11.56 6.27
N VAL A 93 10.46 10.81 6.98
CA VAL A 93 10.31 10.87 8.44
C VAL A 93 10.76 9.56 9.06
N ASP A 94 11.56 9.63 10.12
CA ASP A 94 12.01 8.50 10.93
C ASP A 94 11.35 8.55 12.30
N THR A 95 10.87 7.40 12.79
CA THR A 95 10.41 7.19 14.16
C THR A 95 11.14 5.98 14.76
N PRO A 96 11.05 5.72 16.07
CA PRO A 96 11.61 4.51 16.68
C PRO A 96 11.13 3.21 16.04
N LYS A 97 9.95 3.19 15.41
CA LYS A 97 9.33 1.97 14.85
C LYS A 97 9.50 1.84 13.33
N SER A 98 9.50 2.96 12.61
CA SER A 98 9.50 2.91 11.15
C SER A 98 10.14 4.14 10.52
N ARG A 99 10.43 4.01 9.22
CA ARG A 99 10.76 5.10 8.33
C ARG A 99 9.68 5.21 7.27
N MET A 100 9.21 6.42 7.01
CA MET A 100 8.11 6.67 6.10
C MET A 100 8.54 7.67 5.02
N LEU A 101 8.19 7.34 3.78
CA LEU A 101 8.33 8.22 2.62
C LEU A 101 6.96 8.82 2.32
N LEU A 102 6.89 10.15 2.39
CA LEU A 102 5.73 10.92 2.00
C LEU A 102 6.08 11.64 0.69
N LEU A 103 5.19 11.53 -0.29
CA LEU A 103 5.36 12.15 -1.59
C LEU A 103 4.25 13.16 -1.87
N ASP A 104 4.55 14.05 -2.81
CA ASP A 104 3.66 15.02 -3.42
C ASP A 104 2.95 15.97 -2.44
N SER A 105 2.04 16.80 -2.97
CA SER A 105 1.33 17.80 -2.18
C SER A 105 0.30 17.22 -1.20
N SER A 106 -0.07 15.94 -1.37
CA SER A 106 -0.99 15.21 -0.51
C SER A 106 -0.33 14.73 0.78
N TYR A 107 1.01 14.61 0.81
CA TYR A 107 1.77 14.03 1.91
C TYR A 107 1.27 12.62 2.30
N ASN A 108 0.72 11.87 1.35
CA ASN A 108 0.37 10.48 1.57
C ASN A 108 1.64 9.64 1.79
N VAL A 109 1.52 8.56 2.54
CA VAL A 109 2.63 7.60 2.72
C VAL A 109 2.71 6.74 1.46
N HIS A 110 3.82 6.87 0.73
CA HIS A 110 4.13 6.09 -0.48
C HIS A 110 5.09 4.94 -0.21
N SER A 111 5.78 4.93 0.93
CA SER A 111 6.54 3.76 1.40
C SER A 111 6.73 3.77 2.90
N VAL A 112 6.84 2.57 3.47
CA VAL A 112 7.15 2.35 4.87
C VAL A 112 8.21 1.26 5.00
N LEU A 113 9.20 1.49 5.84
CA LEU A 113 10.16 0.48 6.27
C LEU A 113 10.06 0.36 7.79
N TYR A 114 9.53 -0.75 8.28
CA TYR A 114 9.54 -1.04 9.71
C TYR A 114 10.92 -1.55 10.14
N LYS A 115 11.36 -1.15 11.34
CA LYS A 115 12.71 -1.48 11.83
C LYS A 115 12.84 -2.93 12.30
N GLU A 116 11.72 -3.57 12.65
CA GLU A 116 11.69 -4.93 13.24
C GLU A 116 11.00 -5.98 12.35
N GLN A 117 10.34 -5.57 11.26
CA GLN A 117 9.61 -6.49 10.38
C GLN A 117 9.48 -5.94 8.95
N LYS A 118 9.11 -6.79 8.00
CA LYS A 118 8.84 -6.41 6.61
C LYS A 118 7.35 -6.33 6.27
N TRP A 119 6.51 -7.03 7.02
CA TRP A 119 5.06 -6.99 6.89
C TRP A 119 4.49 -5.62 7.26
N THR A 120 3.51 -5.15 6.48
CA THR A 120 2.95 -3.80 6.62
C THR A 120 1.50 -3.79 7.09
N ASP A 121 0.77 -4.92 7.04
CA ASP A 121 -0.69 -4.99 7.21
C ASP A 121 -1.44 -4.07 6.23
N SER A 122 -0.83 -3.82 5.06
CA SER A 122 -1.32 -2.95 3.99
C SER A 122 -1.22 -3.64 2.62
N TYR A 123 -1.68 -2.98 1.56
CA TYR A 123 -1.74 -3.54 0.21
C TYR A 123 -0.38 -3.95 -0.37
N TRP A 124 0.73 -3.34 0.09
CA TRP A 124 2.07 -3.73 -0.35
C TRP A 124 2.36 -5.21 -0.09
N ASP A 125 1.79 -5.76 0.98
CA ASP A 125 1.97 -7.17 1.33
C ASP A 125 1.38 -8.10 0.26
N GLU A 126 0.24 -7.72 -0.33
CA GLU A 126 -0.47 -8.52 -1.34
C GLU A 126 0.39 -8.80 -2.57
N PHE A 127 1.27 -7.87 -2.96
CA PHE A 127 2.18 -8.06 -4.09
C PHE A 127 3.11 -9.26 -3.92
N ALA A 128 3.45 -9.63 -2.69
CA ALA A 128 4.28 -10.80 -2.41
C ALA A 128 3.55 -12.14 -2.59
N SER A 129 2.24 -12.13 -2.89
CA SER A 129 1.49 -13.32 -3.31
C SER A 129 1.58 -13.62 -4.81
N LEU A 130 2.00 -12.65 -5.62
CA LEU A 130 2.07 -12.77 -7.08
C LEU A 130 3.02 -13.88 -7.57
N PRO A 131 4.24 -14.07 -7.01
CA PRO A 131 5.19 -15.07 -7.52
C PRO A 131 4.65 -16.50 -7.54
N ALA A 132 3.70 -16.84 -6.66
CA ALA A 132 3.09 -18.17 -6.58
C ALA A 132 2.16 -18.52 -7.75
N ILE A 133 1.69 -17.52 -8.51
CA ILE A 133 0.62 -17.68 -9.53
C ILE A 133 1.01 -17.20 -10.92
N VAL A 134 2.31 -16.91 -11.13
CA VAL A 134 2.90 -16.52 -12.41
C VAL A 134 3.92 -17.56 -12.87
N PRO A 135 4.27 -17.61 -14.17
CA PRO A 135 5.38 -18.45 -14.63
C PRO A 135 6.70 -18.06 -13.94
N LYS A 136 7.71 -18.93 -14.04
CA LYS A 136 9.07 -18.55 -13.61
C LYS A 136 9.62 -17.47 -14.53
N GLY A 137 10.14 -16.40 -13.94
CA GLY A 137 10.78 -15.31 -14.66
C GLY A 137 10.85 -14.02 -13.83
N PRO A 138 11.40 -12.94 -14.40
CA PRO A 138 11.49 -11.66 -13.71
C PRO A 138 10.12 -11.05 -13.44
N ILE A 139 9.98 -10.36 -12.30
CA ILE A 139 8.80 -9.58 -11.95
C ILE A 139 9.17 -8.10 -11.92
N ALA A 140 8.43 -7.28 -12.66
CA ALA A 140 8.60 -5.83 -12.63
C ALA A 140 7.76 -5.19 -11.52
N ILE A 141 8.26 -4.12 -10.91
CA ILE A 141 7.51 -3.23 -10.01
C ILE A 141 7.52 -1.84 -10.64
N LEU A 142 6.36 -1.38 -11.13
CA LEU A 142 6.21 -0.04 -11.71
C LEU A 142 5.75 0.92 -10.62
N GLY A 143 6.61 1.86 -10.24
CA GLY A 143 6.44 2.68 -9.03
C GLY A 143 7.12 1.99 -7.86
N LEU A 144 8.43 2.18 -7.73
CA LEU A 144 9.23 1.49 -6.72
C LEU A 144 9.15 2.19 -5.36
N GLY A 145 9.06 3.53 -5.35
CA GLY A 145 9.10 4.31 -4.12
C GLY A 145 10.35 4.00 -3.27
N GLY A 146 10.15 3.81 -1.97
CA GLY A 146 11.18 3.34 -1.04
C GLY A 146 11.45 1.82 -1.09
N GLY A 147 10.77 1.06 -1.96
CA GLY A 147 10.99 -0.38 -2.10
C GLY A 147 10.23 -1.25 -1.10
N THR A 148 9.17 -0.74 -0.47
CA THR A 148 8.37 -1.46 0.56
C THR A 148 7.97 -2.88 0.11
N ALA A 149 7.35 -3.00 -1.07
CA ALA A 149 6.96 -4.29 -1.61
C ALA A 149 8.17 -5.18 -1.95
N ALA A 150 9.23 -4.60 -2.50
CA ALA A 150 10.44 -5.33 -2.90
C ALA A 150 11.13 -6.01 -1.71
N HIS A 151 11.18 -5.34 -0.55
CA HIS A 151 11.71 -5.90 0.69
C HIS A 151 11.01 -7.21 1.09
N LEU A 152 9.68 -7.20 1.13
CA LEU A 152 8.91 -8.38 1.48
C LEU A 152 8.98 -9.45 0.38
N MET A 153 8.93 -9.06 -0.89
CA MET A 153 9.01 -9.99 -2.01
C MET A 153 10.33 -10.78 -2.02
N LEU A 154 11.47 -10.13 -1.80
CA LEU A 154 12.77 -10.82 -1.72
C LEU A 154 12.97 -11.59 -0.40
N ASP A 155 12.27 -11.23 0.66
CA ASP A 155 12.26 -12.01 1.90
C ASP A 155 11.56 -13.35 1.74
N LEU A 156 10.39 -13.34 1.10
CA LEU A 156 9.56 -14.53 0.91
C LEU A 156 9.99 -15.36 -0.30
N TRP A 157 10.58 -14.72 -1.30
CA TRP A 157 11.02 -15.34 -2.55
C TRP A 157 12.49 -14.97 -2.81
N PRO A 158 13.42 -15.55 -2.04
CA PRO A 158 14.83 -15.16 -2.08
C PRO A 158 15.49 -15.41 -3.42
N SER A 159 14.97 -16.25 -4.32
CA SER A 159 15.50 -16.43 -5.69
C SER A 159 14.93 -15.45 -6.73
N LEU A 160 14.04 -14.53 -6.33
CA LEU A 160 13.26 -13.71 -7.25
C LEU A 160 14.12 -12.67 -7.97
N GLN A 161 13.92 -12.54 -9.27
CA GLN A 161 14.52 -11.47 -10.08
C GLN A 161 13.52 -10.31 -10.13
N LEU A 162 13.80 -9.22 -9.43
CA LEU A 162 12.97 -8.03 -9.42
C LEU A 162 13.54 -6.94 -10.32
N GLU A 163 12.64 -6.25 -11.01
CA GLU A 163 12.96 -5.17 -11.96
C GLU A 163 12.12 -3.95 -11.55
N GLY A 164 12.69 -3.12 -10.68
CA GLY A 164 12.00 -1.96 -10.10
C GLY A 164 12.15 -0.73 -10.98
N TRP A 165 11.04 -0.06 -11.29
CA TRP A 165 11.00 1.16 -12.11
C TRP A 165 10.52 2.35 -11.30
N GLU A 166 11.27 3.44 -11.37
CA GLU A 166 10.93 4.72 -10.77
C GLU A 166 11.30 5.86 -11.72
N ILE A 167 10.45 6.87 -11.85
CA ILE A 167 10.71 7.99 -12.74
C ILE A 167 11.68 9.01 -12.11
N ASP A 168 11.70 9.09 -10.79
CA ASP A 168 12.48 10.06 -10.02
C ASP A 168 13.82 9.47 -9.52
N GLN A 169 14.92 9.79 -10.21
CA GLN A 169 16.27 9.38 -9.80
C GLN A 169 16.63 9.84 -8.38
N ILE A 170 16.24 11.06 -8.00
CA ILE A 170 16.57 11.62 -6.68
C ILE A 170 15.85 10.82 -5.60
N LEU A 171 14.61 10.41 -5.87
CA LEU A 171 13.87 9.52 -4.97
C LEU A 171 14.60 8.21 -4.75
N ILE A 172 15.08 7.56 -5.81
CA ILE A 172 15.83 6.31 -5.72
C ILE A 172 17.12 6.49 -4.93
N ASP A 173 17.85 7.58 -5.14
CA ASP A 173 19.06 7.85 -4.36
C ASP A 173 18.74 7.98 -2.86
N LYS A 174 17.61 8.61 -2.52
CA LYS A 174 17.14 8.67 -1.12
C LYS A 174 16.64 7.32 -0.61
N ALA A 175 16.02 6.50 -1.45
CA ALA A 175 15.63 5.13 -1.09
C ALA A 175 16.86 4.24 -0.80
N ARG A 176 17.95 4.44 -1.54
CA ARG A 176 19.25 3.80 -1.28
C ARG A 176 19.86 4.25 0.05
N ASP A 177 19.84 5.55 0.33
CA ASP A 177 20.37 6.13 1.57
C ASP A 177 19.57 5.68 2.80
N TYR A 178 18.23 5.64 2.68
CA TYR A 178 17.35 5.62 3.84
C TYR A 178 16.43 4.39 3.92
N PHE A 179 16.12 3.71 2.84
CA PHE A 179 15.17 2.59 2.85
C PHE A 179 15.84 1.23 2.62
N GLY A 180 17.17 1.15 2.66
CA GLY A 180 17.89 -0.12 2.47
C GLY A 180 17.78 -0.67 1.05
N LEU A 181 17.43 0.17 0.07
CA LEU A 181 17.28 -0.28 -1.33
C LEU A 181 18.61 -0.83 -1.89
N SER A 182 19.73 -0.23 -1.49
CA SER A 182 21.09 -0.68 -1.86
C SER A 182 21.40 -2.11 -1.43
N ASP A 183 20.74 -2.61 -0.38
CA ASP A 183 20.92 -3.99 0.08
C ASP A 183 20.13 -4.97 -0.78
N LEU A 184 18.98 -4.56 -1.33
CA LEU A 184 18.21 -5.36 -2.28
C LEU A 184 18.88 -5.43 -3.67
N GLU A 185 19.71 -4.44 -4.01
CA GLU A 185 20.54 -4.44 -5.23
C GLU A 185 21.75 -5.40 -5.13
N LYS A 186 21.92 -6.09 -3.99
CA LYS A 186 22.89 -7.18 -3.83
C LYS A 186 22.14 -8.52 -3.95
N ALA A 187 22.79 -9.50 -4.56
CA ALA A 187 22.22 -10.83 -4.66
C ALA A 187 22.02 -11.45 -3.26
N THR A 188 20.85 -12.06 -3.04
CA THR A 188 20.60 -12.95 -1.90
C THR A 188 21.42 -14.24 -2.05
N GLU A 189 21.40 -15.08 -1.02
CA GLU A 189 22.04 -16.41 -1.08
C GLU A 189 21.43 -17.33 -2.15
N GLU A 190 20.16 -17.13 -2.50
CA GLU A 190 19.45 -17.88 -3.55
C GLU A 190 19.48 -17.17 -4.92
N GLY A 191 20.26 -16.10 -5.04
CA GLY A 191 20.50 -15.39 -6.29
C GLY A 191 19.41 -14.40 -6.70
N GLY A 192 18.40 -14.17 -5.86
CA GLY A 192 17.43 -13.09 -6.07
C GLY A 192 18.07 -11.72 -5.90
N ILE A 193 17.54 -10.74 -6.60
CA ILE A 193 18.13 -9.39 -6.67
C ILE A 193 17.08 -8.40 -7.16
N LEU A 194 17.19 -7.15 -6.72
CA LEU A 194 16.48 -6.02 -7.30
C LEU A 194 17.40 -5.27 -8.28
N ASN A 195 16.98 -5.15 -9.54
CA ASN A 195 17.59 -4.24 -10.49
C ASN A 195 16.71 -2.99 -10.63
N VAL A 196 17.29 -1.81 -10.40
CA VAL A 196 16.55 -0.54 -10.45
C VAL A 196 16.75 0.16 -11.79
N HIS A 197 15.64 0.59 -12.38
CA HIS A 197 15.57 1.33 -13.65
C HIS A 197 14.96 2.69 -13.42
N ILE A 198 15.61 3.72 -13.98
CA ILE A 198 15.08 5.08 -13.95
C ILE A 198 14.42 5.40 -15.27
N GLY A 199 13.14 5.76 -15.23
CA GLY A 199 12.44 6.24 -16.41
C GLY A 199 10.93 6.14 -16.34
N ASP A 200 10.28 6.81 -17.29
CA ASP A 200 8.84 6.73 -17.49
C ASP A 200 8.46 5.36 -18.08
N VAL A 201 7.71 4.60 -17.29
CA VAL A 201 7.26 3.25 -17.63
C VAL A 201 6.29 3.22 -18.81
N PHE A 202 5.67 4.33 -19.20
CA PHE A 202 4.76 4.41 -20.35
C PHE A 202 5.46 4.64 -21.68
N ILE A 203 6.76 4.96 -21.67
CA ILE A 203 7.55 5.07 -22.90
C ILE A 203 7.76 3.66 -23.47
N PRO A 204 7.42 3.40 -24.75
CA PRO A 204 7.65 2.11 -25.38
C PRO A 204 9.14 1.74 -25.42
N SER A 205 9.44 0.46 -25.21
CA SER A 205 10.79 -0.09 -25.33
C SER A 205 10.69 -1.51 -25.87
N GLU A 206 11.25 -1.74 -27.07
CA GLU A 206 11.20 -3.05 -27.74
C GLU A 206 11.91 -4.14 -26.94
N ASN A 207 12.92 -3.77 -26.15
CA ASN A 207 13.69 -4.69 -25.30
C ASN A 207 12.89 -5.28 -24.12
N LEU A 208 11.65 -4.82 -23.91
CA LEU A 208 10.79 -5.29 -22.82
C LEU A 208 9.70 -6.26 -23.30
N HIS A 209 9.57 -6.51 -24.61
CA HIS A 209 8.52 -7.38 -25.13
C HIS A 209 8.65 -8.81 -24.59
N GLY A 210 7.58 -9.33 -23.97
CA GLY A 210 7.55 -10.68 -23.42
C GLY A 210 8.57 -10.95 -22.32
N LYS A 211 9.01 -9.93 -21.56
CA LYS A 211 10.10 -10.05 -20.58
C LYS A 211 9.64 -10.54 -19.20
N TYR A 212 8.47 -10.11 -18.75
CA TYR A 212 8.08 -10.24 -17.33
C TYR A 212 7.06 -11.36 -17.09
N ALA A 213 7.34 -12.20 -16.11
CA ALA A 213 6.38 -13.18 -15.60
C ALA A 213 5.24 -12.51 -14.83
N GLY A 214 5.54 -11.41 -14.14
CA GLY A 214 4.55 -10.60 -13.45
C GLY A 214 4.90 -9.13 -13.51
N ILE A 215 3.90 -8.25 -13.45
CA ILE A 215 4.09 -6.81 -13.35
C ILE A 215 3.21 -6.28 -12.21
N VAL A 216 3.86 -5.81 -11.15
CA VAL A 216 3.24 -5.02 -10.09
C VAL A 216 3.12 -3.58 -10.57
N VAL A 217 1.96 -2.96 -10.38
CA VAL A 217 1.70 -1.57 -10.77
C VAL A 217 1.20 -0.77 -9.56
N ASP A 218 2.01 0.20 -9.13
CA ASP A 218 1.77 1.07 -7.96
C ASP A 218 2.11 2.52 -8.32
N LEU A 219 1.42 3.07 -9.35
CA LEU A 219 1.74 4.38 -9.93
C LEU A 219 0.74 5.46 -9.50
N PHE A 220 1.24 6.44 -8.74
CA PHE A 220 0.43 7.50 -8.11
C PHE A 220 1.05 8.88 -8.29
N SER A 221 0.21 9.92 -8.30
CA SER A 221 0.58 11.33 -8.22
C SER A 221 -0.55 12.11 -7.56
N ASP A 222 -0.20 13.03 -6.66
CA ASP A 222 -1.15 13.82 -5.85
C ASP A 222 -2.17 12.92 -5.13
N GLY A 223 -1.66 11.82 -4.58
CA GLY A 223 -2.43 10.74 -3.96
C GLY A 223 -3.26 9.87 -4.92
N LYS A 224 -3.40 10.23 -6.20
CA LYS A 224 -4.32 9.54 -7.13
C LYS A 224 -3.57 8.59 -8.05
N VAL A 225 -4.25 7.53 -8.47
CA VAL A 225 -3.77 6.69 -9.58
C VAL A 225 -3.55 7.55 -10.82
N LEU A 226 -2.43 7.34 -11.52
CA LEU A 226 -2.12 8.10 -12.72
C LEU A 226 -3.25 7.98 -13.79
N PRO A 227 -3.65 9.08 -14.46
CA PRO A 227 -4.70 9.07 -15.49
C PRO A 227 -4.46 8.05 -16.60
N GLN A 228 -3.19 7.79 -16.96
CA GLN A 228 -2.78 6.81 -17.96
C GLN A 228 -3.31 5.41 -17.64
N LEU A 229 -3.45 5.04 -16.37
CA LEU A 229 -3.99 3.73 -15.94
C LEU A 229 -5.51 3.64 -16.07
N GLN A 230 -6.19 4.74 -16.40
CA GLN A 230 -7.62 4.79 -16.73
C GLN A 230 -7.86 4.62 -18.24
N GLU A 231 -6.79 4.47 -19.03
CA GLU A 231 -6.85 4.29 -20.48
C GLU A 231 -6.65 2.83 -20.87
N ILE A 232 -7.57 2.29 -21.67
CA ILE A 232 -7.51 0.90 -22.17
C ILE A 232 -6.22 0.67 -22.98
N SER A 233 -5.83 1.65 -23.79
CA SER A 233 -4.65 1.54 -24.66
C SER A 233 -3.34 1.40 -23.88
N THR A 234 -3.25 1.98 -22.68
CA THR A 234 -2.09 1.84 -21.79
C THR A 234 -1.92 0.39 -21.36
N TRP A 235 -3.01 -0.25 -20.92
CA TRP A 235 -3.00 -1.64 -20.51
C TRP A 235 -2.64 -2.58 -21.66
N LEU A 236 -3.13 -2.32 -22.86
CA LEU A 236 -2.78 -3.10 -24.06
C LEU A 236 -1.29 -3.00 -24.40
N LYS A 237 -0.69 -1.81 -24.29
CA LYS A 237 0.75 -1.62 -24.49
C LYS A 237 1.59 -2.27 -23.38
N LEU A 238 1.19 -2.13 -22.11
CA LEU A 238 1.90 -2.76 -21.01
C LEU A 238 1.84 -4.29 -21.11
N ARG A 239 0.71 -4.85 -21.59
CA ARG A 239 0.53 -6.29 -21.79
C ARG A 239 1.59 -6.89 -22.71
N GLU A 240 2.08 -6.15 -23.69
CA GLU A 240 3.15 -6.60 -24.59
C GLU A 240 4.44 -6.96 -23.84
N ARG A 241 4.63 -6.45 -22.61
CA ARG A 241 5.79 -6.77 -21.76
C ARG A 241 5.64 -8.06 -20.96
N LEU A 242 4.45 -8.64 -20.90
CA LEU A 242 4.21 -9.90 -20.19
C LEU A 242 4.64 -11.10 -21.04
N MET A 243 5.31 -12.04 -20.40
CA MET A 243 5.50 -13.41 -20.90
C MET A 243 4.15 -14.11 -21.09
N PRO A 244 4.08 -15.20 -21.88
CA PRO A 244 2.90 -16.06 -21.89
C PRO A 244 2.51 -16.49 -20.47
N ASN A 245 1.22 -16.38 -20.14
CA ASN A 245 0.65 -16.61 -18.80
C ASN A 245 1.14 -15.65 -17.70
N GLY A 246 1.84 -14.57 -18.07
CA GLY A 246 2.19 -13.51 -17.13
C GLY A 246 0.97 -12.70 -16.69
N ARG A 247 1.08 -12.04 -15.53
CA ARG A 247 -0.05 -11.33 -14.91
C ARG A 247 0.33 -9.95 -14.39
N PHE A 248 -0.63 -9.04 -14.38
CA PHE A 248 -0.58 -7.80 -13.62
C PHE A 248 -1.16 -8.02 -12.21
N MET A 249 -0.55 -7.37 -11.21
CA MET A 249 -1.19 -7.09 -9.93
C MET A 249 -1.09 -5.59 -9.65
N VAL A 250 -2.23 -4.93 -9.45
CA VAL A 250 -2.34 -3.47 -9.53
C VAL A 250 -2.94 -2.92 -8.24
N ASN A 251 -2.32 -1.91 -7.66
CA ASN A 251 -2.98 -1.02 -6.71
C ASN A 251 -3.79 0.02 -7.49
N CYS A 252 -5.11 -0.07 -7.43
CA CYS A 252 -6.04 0.83 -8.11
C CYS A 252 -6.48 2.01 -7.22
N GLY A 253 -5.89 2.17 -6.03
CA GLY A 253 -6.26 3.22 -5.08
C GLY A 253 -7.69 3.08 -4.56
N GLY A 254 -8.16 4.08 -3.81
CA GLY A 254 -9.55 4.17 -3.37
C GLY A 254 -10.48 4.81 -4.41
N ILE A 255 -11.80 4.79 -4.15
CA ILE A 255 -12.74 5.61 -4.91
C ILE A 255 -12.63 7.05 -4.37
N ASP A 256 -12.20 7.99 -5.21
CA ASP A 256 -12.27 9.40 -4.86
C ASP A 256 -13.72 9.86 -4.83
N GLY A 257 -14.14 10.53 -3.75
CA GLY A 257 -15.48 11.11 -3.60
C GLY A 257 -15.76 12.29 -4.53
N GLY A 258 -15.07 12.40 -5.67
CA GLY A 258 -15.11 13.51 -6.61
C GLY A 258 -15.50 13.07 -8.03
N SER A 259 -16.59 13.66 -8.52
CA SER A 259 -17.13 13.68 -9.88
C SER A 259 -17.77 12.44 -10.51
N SER A 260 -17.40 11.19 -10.20
CA SER A 260 -18.18 10.03 -10.72
C SER A 260 -19.36 9.64 -9.82
N VAL A 261 -19.37 10.12 -8.57
CA VAL A 261 -20.46 9.87 -7.61
C VAL A 261 -21.70 10.76 -7.88
N ILE A 262 -21.60 11.75 -8.79
CA ILE A 262 -22.72 12.67 -9.04
C ILE A 262 -23.76 12.02 -9.97
N ASP A 263 -23.39 11.04 -10.80
CA ASP A 263 -24.33 10.27 -11.62
C ASP A 263 -24.83 8.99 -10.92
N ALA A 264 -24.16 8.55 -9.86
CA ALA A 264 -24.62 7.49 -8.96
C ALA A 264 -25.46 8.01 -7.77
N ARG A 265 -26.00 9.23 -7.87
CA ARG A 265 -26.90 9.84 -6.87
C ARG A 265 -28.30 9.22 -6.82
N ASN A 266 -28.52 8.11 -7.50
CA ASN A 266 -29.66 7.25 -7.25
C ASN A 266 -29.16 5.98 -6.55
N ASP A 267 -28.87 6.14 -5.26
CA ASP A 267 -28.79 5.07 -4.26
C ASP A 267 -27.49 4.24 -4.15
N PRO A 268 -26.48 4.75 -3.41
CA PRO A 268 -25.30 3.97 -2.98
C PRO A 268 -25.61 2.76 -2.08
N GLU A 269 -26.83 2.64 -1.53
CA GLU A 269 -27.23 1.47 -0.74
C GLU A 269 -27.71 0.29 -1.62
N LEU A 270 -27.82 0.48 -2.94
CA LEU A 270 -28.34 -0.54 -3.86
C LEU A 270 -27.26 -1.36 -4.59
N LEU A 271 -25.98 -0.98 -4.49
CA LEU A 271 -24.88 -1.79 -5.01
C LEU A 271 -24.51 -2.83 -3.96
N THR A 272 -24.62 -4.11 -4.33
CA THR A 272 -24.02 -5.15 -3.50
C THR A 272 -22.51 -4.88 -3.38
N SER A 273 -21.88 -5.28 -2.28
CA SER A 273 -20.43 -5.13 -2.08
C SER A 273 -19.61 -5.58 -3.30
N ASP A 274 -20.15 -6.56 -4.03
CA ASP A 274 -19.50 -7.27 -5.11
C ASP A 274 -19.45 -6.52 -6.45
N GLU A 275 -20.18 -5.41 -6.56
CA GLU A 275 -20.17 -4.58 -7.76
C GLU A 275 -19.34 -3.30 -7.58
N THR A 276 -19.01 -2.90 -6.35
CA THR A 276 -18.35 -1.62 -6.06
C THR A 276 -17.04 -1.35 -6.82
N TRP A 277 -16.38 -2.40 -7.31
CA TRP A 277 -15.18 -2.28 -8.15
C TRP A 277 -15.42 -1.50 -9.46
N PHE A 278 -16.63 -1.53 -10.05
CA PHE A 278 -16.90 -0.86 -11.32
C PHE A 278 -16.82 0.68 -11.21
N LEU A 279 -16.91 1.19 -9.98
CA LEU A 279 -16.77 2.61 -9.68
C LEU A 279 -15.32 3.08 -9.75
N ASN A 280 -14.33 2.17 -9.69
CA ASN A 280 -12.92 2.49 -9.81
C ASN A 280 -12.52 2.61 -11.30
N PRO A 281 -12.12 3.80 -11.80
CA PRO A 281 -11.83 4.00 -13.21
C PRO A 281 -10.67 3.15 -13.75
N ALA A 282 -9.62 2.95 -12.95
CA ALA A 282 -8.47 2.14 -13.35
C ALA A 282 -8.85 0.66 -13.49
N LEU A 283 -9.63 0.14 -12.53
CA LEU A 283 -10.13 -1.24 -12.57
C LEU A 283 -11.09 -1.45 -13.76
N LYS A 284 -11.94 -0.47 -14.05
CA LYS A 284 -12.83 -0.48 -15.23
C LYS A 284 -12.04 -0.50 -16.54
N ALA A 285 -10.99 0.32 -16.66
CA ALA A 285 -10.13 0.34 -17.84
C ALA A 285 -9.39 -0.99 -18.03
N LEU A 286 -8.83 -1.54 -16.94
CA LEU A 286 -8.17 -2.84 -16.95
C LEU A 286 -9.13 -3.97 -17.34
N SER A 287 -10.35 -3.98 -16.79
CA SER A 287 -11.39 -4.97 -17.11
C SER A 287 -11.80 -4.93 -18.59
N LYS A 288 -11.85 -3.74 -19.21
CA LYS A 288 -12.07 -3.61 -20.65
C LYS A 288 -10.88 -4.09 -21.50
N ALA A 289 -9.65 -3.91 -21.02
CA ALA A 289 -8.45 -4.40 -21.69
C ALA A 289 -8.27 -5.94 -21.57
N PHE A 290 -8.84 -6.53 -20.50
CA PHE A 290 -8.78 -7.97 -20.21
C PHE A 290 -10.19 -8.55 -19.94
N PRO A 291 -11.07 -8.61 -20.96
CA PRO A 291 -12.47 -9.02 -20.76
C PRO A 291 -12.58 -10.42 -20.13
N GLY A 292 -13.27 -10.50 -18.98
CA GLY A 292 -13.48 -11.76 -18.25
C GLY A 292 -12.21 -12.32 -17.58
N GLN A 293 -11.12 -11.56 -17.56
CA GLN A 293 -9.82 -11.98 -17.01
C GLN A 293 -9.28 -11.00 -15.98
N VAL A 294 -10.16 -10.37 -15.19
CA VAL A 294 -9.76 -9.50 -14.08
C VAL A 294 -10.46 -9.97 -12.81
N ASN A 295 -9.68 -10.11 -11.76
CA ASN A 295 -10.11 -10.36 -10.40
C ASN A 295 -9.78 -9.14 -9.56
N TRP A 296 -10.52 -8.92 -8.49
CA TRP A 296 -10.34 -7.77 -7.62
C TRP A 296 -10.46 -8.17 -6.15
N LYS A 297 -9.91 -7.31 -5.32
CA LYS A 297 -10.00 -7.38 -3.86
C LYS A 297 -10.07 -5.95 -3.31
N ARG A 298 -10.79 -5.74 -2.22
CA ARG A 298 -10.78 -4.47 -1.49
C ARG A 298 -10.09 -4.67 -0.15
N MET A 299 -9.09 -3.84 0.13
CA MET A 299 -8.39 -3.88 1.41
C MET A 299 -9.32 -3.42 2.55
N PRO A 300 -9.14 -3.97 3.77
CA PRO A 300 -9.88 -3.50 4.94
C PRO A 300 -9.68 -2.00 5.21
N LYS A 301 -10.62 -1.39 5.93
CA LYS A 301 -10.55 0.04 6.28
C LYS A 301 -9.30 0.44 7.05
N LYS A 302 -8.86 -0.41 7.97
CA LYS A 302 -7.60 -0.23 8.71
C LYS A 302 -6.35 -0.28 7.82
N SER A 303 -6.47 -0.77 6.59
CA SER A 303 -5.39 -1.03 5.64
C SER A 303 -5.54 -0.19 4.35
N GLY A 304 -6.20 0.97 4.44
CA GLY A 304 -6.25 1.98 3.36
C GLY A 304 -7.43 1.89 2.40
N GLU A 305 -8.26 0.85 2.45
CA GLU A 305 -9.40 0.65 1.53
C GLU A 305 -9.04 0.62 0.03
N ASN A 306 -7.78 0.37 -0.31
CA ASN A 306 -7.34 0.25 -1.69
C ASN A 306 -8.08 -0.86 -2.42
N PHE A 307 -8.46 -0.58 -3.67
CA PHE A 307 -8.86 -1.63 -4.60
C PHE A 307 -7.60 -2.23 -5.22
N MET A 308 -7.51 -3.55 -5.18
CA MET A 308 -6.47 -4.33 -5.84
C MET A 308 -7.08 -5.04 -7.04
N ALA A 309 -6.31 -5.16 -8.12
CA ALA A 309 -6.70 -5.92 -9.31
C ALA A 309 -5.63 -6.95 -9.70
N LEU A 310 -6.07 -8.09 -10.24
CA LEU A 310 -5.23 -9.20 -10.68
C LEU A 310 -5.74 -9.72 -12.02
N THR A 311 -4.89 -9.72 -13.05
CA THR A 311 -5.30 -10.24 -14.37
C THR A 311 -5.14 -11.76 -14.47
N GLY A 312 -5.84 -12.35 -15.44
CA GLY A 312 -5.82 -13.77 -15.74
C GLY A 312 -6.97 -14.54 -15.08
N PRO A 313 -7.06 -15.86 -15.31
CA PRO A 313 -8.06 -16.70 -14.67
C PRO A 313 -7.85 -16.71 -13.15
N MET A 314 -8.94 -16.82 -12.39
CA MET A 314 -8.84 -16.99 -10.93
C MET A 314 -7.95 -18.20 -10.62
N PRO A 315 -6.88 -18.03 -9.81
CA PRO A 315 -6.06 -19.16 -9.38
C PRO A 315 -6.89 -20.18 -8.58
N ASP A 316 -6.42 -21.44 -8.55
CA ASP A 316 -6.95 -22.40 -7.59
C ASP A 316 -6.67 -21.89 -6.16
N MET A 317 -7.72 -21.61 -5.40
CA MET A 317 -7.62 -20.88 -4.13
C MET A 317 -6.88 -21.66 -3.06
N GLU A 318 -7.05 -22.98 -2.99
CA GLU A 318 -6.37 -23.80 -1.99
C GLU A 318 -4.90 -23.97 -2.34
N SER A 319 -4.56 -24.18 -3.62
CA SER A 319 -3.17 -24.20 -4.09
C SER A 319 -2.48 -22.86 -3.87
N TRP A 320 -3.14 -21.73 -4.16
CA TRP A 320 -2.55 -20.41 -3.95
C TRP A 320 -2.32 -20.14 -2.46
N SER A 321 -3.33 -20.40 -1.63
CA SER A 321 -3.27 -20.28 -0.17
C SER A 321 -2.13 -21.11 0.44
N ALA A 322 -1.94 -22.35 -0.03
CA ALA A 322 -0.88 -23.23 0.44
C ALA A 322 0.53 -22.82 -0.02
N SER A 323 0.64 -21.97 -1.06
CA SER A 323 1.92 -21.58 -1.66
C SER A 323 2.49 -20.28 -1.10
N VAL A 324 1.78 -19.62 -0.18
CA VAL A 324 2.20 -18.34 0.43
C VAL A 324 2.11 -18.44 1.96
N PRO A 325 2.95 -17.72 2.72
CA PRO A 325 2.92 -17.77 4.18
C PRO A 325 1.72 -16.99 4.74
N TYR A 326 1.43 -17.17 6.03
CA TYR A 326 0.55 -16.26 6.77
C TYR A 326 1.19 -14.85 6.85
N PRO A 327 0.42 -13.75 6.72
CA PRO A 327 -1.03 -13.67 6.55
C PRO A 327 -1.56 -13.86 5.13
N LEU A 328 -0.70 -13.90 4.11
CA LEU A 328 -1.12 -14.03 2.71
C LEU A 328 -1.97 -15.27 2.44
N SER A 329 -1.69 -16.39 3.09
CA SER A 329 -2.45 -17.64 2.92
C SER A 329 -3.94 -17.47 3.22
N THR A 330 -4.29 -16.58 4.13
CA THR A 330 -5.69 -16.22 4.41
C THR A 330 -6.17 -15.14 3.44
N ASN A 331 -5.37 -14.09 3.26
CA ASN A 331 -5.72 -12.91 2.47
C ASN A 331 -6.02 -13.22 1.00
N VAL A 332 -5.37 -14.22 0.40
CA VAL A 332 -5.61 -14.60 -1.01
C VAL A 332 -7.02 -15.15 -1.24
N LYS A 333 -7.72 -15.59 -0.18
CA LYS A 333 -9.09 -16.10 -0.29
C LYS A 333 -10.14 -15.00 -0.49
N ASP A 334 -9.75 -13.74 -0.35
CA ASP A 334 -10.65 -12.58 -0.51
C ASP A 334 -10.77 -12.09 -1.96
N TRP A 335 -9.97 -12.63 -2.89
CA TRP A 335 -10.02 -12.26 -4.31
C TRP A 335 -11.30 -12.77 -4.98
N ARG A 336 -11.93 -11.94 -5.80
CA ARG A 336 -13.20 -12.23 -6.48
C ARG A 336 -13.11 -11.88 -7.96
N PRO A 337 -13.78 -12.62 -8.87
CA PRO A 337 -13.81 -12.24 -10.27
C PRO A 337 -14.56 -10.91 -10.45
N CYS A 338 -14.11 -10.07 -11.38
CA CYS A 338 -14.94 -8.98 -11.89
C CYS A 338 -16.09 -9.59 -12.70
N GLY A 339 -17.32 -9.11 -12.47
CA GLY A 339 -18.47 -9.49 -13.29
C GLY A 339 -18.30 -9.07 -14.76
N PRO A 340 -19.08 -9.64 -15.69
CA PRO A 340 -19.04 -9.23 -17.09
C PRO A 340 -19.36 -7.74 -17.20
N VAL A 341 -18.46 -6.98 -17.84
CA VAL A 341 -18.74 -5.59 -18.22
C VAL A 341 -19.75 -5.63 -19.36
N SER A 342 -21.01 -5.33 -19.08
CA SER A 342 -22.01 -5.12 -20.13
C SER A 342 -21.44 -4.10 -21.12
N ALA A 343 -21.36 -4.47 -22.40
CA ALA A 343 -21.01 -3.54 -23.45
C ALA A 343 -22.10 -2.46 -23.49
N VAL A 344 -21.73 -1.23 -23.12
CA VAL A 344 -22.56 -0.04 -23.28
C VAL A 344 -22.26 0.56 -24.65
#